data_AF-A0A7W1AZ55-F1
#
_entry.id   AF-A0A7W1AZ55-F1
#
_cell.length_a   1.000
_cell.length_b   1.000
_cell.length_c   1.000
_cell.angle_alpha   90.00
_cell.angle_beta   90.00
_cell.angle_gamma   90.00
#
_symmetry.space_group_name_H-M   'P 1'
#
loop_
_entity.id
_entity.type
_entity.pdbx_description
1 polymer ?
#
loop_
_entity_poly.entity_id
_entity_poly.type
_entity_poly.pdbx_seq_one_letter_code
_entity_poly.pdbx_strand_id
1 'polypeptide(L)'
;MTPSLRKFALAAHVTASVGLLGAVAGFLALAVAGLTSKDPQMVRAAYLATELTASFVIVPLCLAALLTGLVQSLGTSWGLFRHYWVLVKLLLTVLVT
;
A
#
# COMPACT_ATOMS: atom_id res chain seq x y z
N MET A 1 11.91 -0.63 -21.88
CA MET A 1 10.80 -1.56 -21.57
C MET A 1 9.93 -1.76 -22.80
N THR A 2 9.52 -2.99 -23.11
CA THR A 2 8.55 -3.23 -24.19
C THR A 2 7.17 -2.68 -23.79
N PRO A 3 6.28 -2.35 -24.75
CA PRO A 3 4.97 -1.75 -24.45
C PRO A 3 4.08 -2.62 -23.54
N SER A 4 4.15 -3.94 -23.70
CA SER A 4 3.43 -4.90 -22.86
C SER A 4 3.91 -4.87 -21.40
N LEU A 5 5.22 -4.81 -21.18
CA LEU A 5 5.82 -4.76 -19.85
C LEU A 5 5.49 -3.47 -19.10
N ARG A 6 5.40 -2.32 -19.81
CA ARG A 6 4.91 -1.06 -19.21
C ARG A 6 3.46 -1.16 -18.75
N LYS A 7 2.57 -1.74 -19.58
CA LYS A 7 1.15 -1.90 -19.23
C LYS A 7 0.98 -2.84 -18.04
N PHE A 8 1.74 -3.94 -17.99
CA PHE A 8 1.74 -4.85 -16.85
C PHE A 8 2.21 -4.17 -15.56
N ALA A 9 3.35 -3.46 -15.61
CA ALA A 9 3.87 -2.73 -14.46
C ALA A 9 2.90 -1.66 -13.95
N LEU A 10 2.21 -0.97 -14.87
CA LEU A 10 1.16 0.00 -14.53
C LEU A 10 -0.02 -0.68 -13.84
N ALA A 11 -0.53 -1.78 -14.40
CA ALA A 11 -1.64 -2.53 -13.81
C ALA A 11 -1.28 -3.05 -12.41
N ALA A 12 -0.09 -3.66 -12.26
CA ALA A 12 0.39 -4.14 -10.96
C ALA A 12 0.49 -3.00 -9.92
N HIS A 13 1.00 -1.84 -10.32
CA HIS A 13 1.09 -0.68 -9.44
C HIS A 13 -0.28 -0.14 -9.01
N VAL A 14 -1.22 -0.04 -9.97
CA VAL A 14 -2.58 0.43 -9.68
C VAL A 14 -3.28 -0.55 -8.74
N THR A 15 -3.22 -1.85 -9.02
CA THR A 15 -3.82 -2.88 -8.17
C THR A 15 -3.20 -2.88 -6.77
N ALA A 16 -1.87 -2.76 -6.65
CA ALA A 16 -1.20 -2.68 -5.37
C ALA A 16 -1.61 -1.43 -4.58
N SER A 17 -1.69 -0.27 -5.25
CA SER A 17 -2.06 1.01 -4.61
C SER A 17 -3.52 1.03 -4.16
N VAL A 18 -4.45 0.55 -5.01
CA VAL A 18 -5.88 0.46 -4.66
C VAL A 18 -6.11 -0.59 -3.58
N GLY A 19 -5.43 -1.73 -3.68
CA GLY A 19 -5.47 -2.77 -2.65
C GLY A 19 -4.98 -2.27 -1.30
N LEU A 20 -3.88 -1.51 -1.29
CA LEU A 20 -3.35 -0.88 -0.08
C LEU A 20 -4.37 0.08 0.54
N LEU A 21 -4.98 0.94 -0.27
CA LEU A 21 -6.01 1.88 0.21
C LEU A 21 -7.19 1.14 0.84
N GLY A 22 -7.66 0.06 0.20
CA GLY A 22 -8.73 -0.79 0.74
C GLY A 22 -8.35 -1.48 2.04
N ALA A 23 -7.12 -2.00 2.14
CA ALA A 23 -6.60 -2.64 3.34
C ALA A 23 -6.52 -1.64 4.52
N VAL A 24 -6.07 -0.41 4.27
CA VAL A 24 -6.05 0.66 5.28
C VAL A 24 -7.47 1.05 5.73
N ALA A 25 -8.43 1.11 4.80
CA ALA A 25 -9.83 1.37 5.16
C ALA A 25 -10.43 0.25 6.05
N GLY A 26 -10.13 -1.02 5.73
CA GLY A 26 -10.53 -2.16 6.56
C GLY A 26 -9.86 -2.15 7.94
N PHE A 27 -8.56 -1.83 7.98
CA PHE A 27 -7.82 -1.65 9.23
C PHE A 27 -8.44 -0.54 10.10
N LEU A 28 -8.82 0.59 9.49
CA LEU A 28 -9.49 1.69 10.21
C LEU A 28 -10.82 1.24 10.81
N ALA A 29 -11.63 0.47 10.07
CA ALA A 29 -12.87 -0.07 10.59
C ALA A 29 -12.65 -0.98 11.81
N LEU A 30 -11.62 -1.85 11.77
CA LEU A 30 -11.23 -2.70 12.89
C LEU A 30 -10.72 -1.87 14.08
N ALA A 31 -9.93 -0.83 13.84
CA ALA A 31 -9.44 0.06 14.89
C ALA A 31 -10.59 0.79 15.59
N VAL A 32 -11.57 1.31 14.83
CA VAL A 32 -12.79 1.90 15.39
C VAL A 32 -13.55 0.86 16.22
N ALA A 33 -13.77 -0.34 15.69
CA ALA A 33 -14.47 -1.40 16.42
C ALA A 33 -13.76 -1.78 17.74
N GLY A 34 -12.42 -1.90 17.72
CA GLY A 34 -11.62 -2.17 18.91
C GLY A 34 -11.66 -1.05 19.95
N LEU A 35 -11.70 0.22 19.52
CA LEU A 35 -11.74 1.38 20.42
C LEU A 35 -13.14 1.65 21.01
N THR A 36 -14.20 1.34 20.26
CA THR A 36 -15.58 1.66 20.69
C THR A 36 -16.29 0.49 21.38
N SER A 37 -15.82 -0.74 21.19
CA SER A 37 -16.48 -1.92 21.75
C SER A 37 -16.23 -2.06 23.26
N LYS A 38 -17.27 -2.47 23.98
CA LYS A 38 -17.20 -2.88 25.39
C LYS A 38 -17.12 -4.41 25.56
N ASP A 39 -17.31 -5.16 24.48
CA ASP A 39 -17.19 -6.62 24.46
C ASP A 39 -15.71 -7.02 24.33
N PRO A 40 -15.13 -7.69 25.36
CA PRO A 40 -13.73 -8.12 25.33
C PRO A 40 -13.39 -9.06 24.16
N GLN A 41 -14.36 -9.87 23.71
CA GLN A 41 -14.14 -10.79 22.59
C GLN A 41 -13.97 -10.01 21.27
N MET A 42 -14.83 -9.03 21.02
CA MET A 42 -14.73 -8.13 19.87
C MET A 42 -13.41 -7.35 19.87
N VAL A 43 -13.01 -6.79 21.01
CA VAL A 43 -11.74 -6.04 21.13
C VAL A 43 -10.56 -6.93 20.77
N ARG A 44 -10.49 -8.14 21.34
CA ARG A 44 -9.41 -9.09 21.04
C ARG A 44 -9.40 -9.49 19.56
N ALA A 45 -10.56 -9.77 18.98
CA ALA A 45 -10.68 -10.12 17.57
C ALA A 45 -10.21 -8.99 16.65
N ALA A 46 -10.59 -7.74 16.97
CA ALA A 46 -10.16 -6.56 16.22
C ALA A 46 -8.64 -6.39 16.22
N TYR A 47 -7.98 -6.53 17.38
CA TYR A 47 -6.52 -6.42 17.48
C TYR A 47 -5.78 -7.52 16.70
N LEU A 48 -6.22 -8.78 16.84
CA LEU A 48 -5.63 -9.88 16.08
C LEU A 48 -5.81 -9.70 14.56
N ALA A 49 -6.99 -9.24 14.14
CA ALA A 49 -7.26 -8.97 12.73
C ALA A 49 -6.42 -7.79 12.20
N THR A 50 -6.22 -6.73 13.00
CA THR A 50 -5.34 -5.61 12.62
C THR A 50 -3.88 -6.05 12.47
N GLU A 51 -3.37 -6.89 13.38
CA GLU A 51 -1.99 -7.40 13.31
C GLU A 51 -1.77 -8.24 12.03
N LEU A 52 -2.69 -9.15 11.74
CA LEU A 52 -2.64 -9.99 10.54
C LEU A 52 -2.76 -9.15 9.26
N THR A 53 -3.69 -8.20 9.23
CA THR A 53 -3.91 -7.31 8.08
C THR A 53 -2.68 -6.43 7.84
N ALA A 54 -2.09 -5.87 8.90
CA ALA A 54 -0.88 -5.07 8.78
C ALA A 54 0.27 -5.89 8.18
N SER A 55 0.54 -7.07 8.75
CA SER A 55 1.72 -7.87 8.41
C SER A 55 1.61 -8.56 7.04
N PHE A 56 0.43 -9.06 6.69
CA PHE A 56 0.25 -9.90 5.48
C PHE A 56 -0.40 -9.18 4.31
N VAL A 57 -1.05 -8.04 4.53
CA VAL A 57 -1.75 -7.30 3.47
C VAL A 57 -1.12 -5.94 3.26
N ILE A 58 -1.06 -5.11 4.30
CA ILE A 58 -0.58 -3.72 4.18
C ILE A 58 0.91 -3.70 3.81
N VAL A 59 1.78 -4.37 4.59
CA VAL A 59 3.23 -4.35 4.33
C VAL A 59 3.59 -4.89 2.94
N PRO A 60 3.09 -6.06 2.49
CA PRO A 60 3.39 -6.56 1.16
C PRO A 60 2.86 -5.65 0.02
N LEU A 61 1.67 -5.06 0.18
CA LEU A 61 1.12 -4.14 -0.81
C LEU A 61 1.88 -2.81 -0.87
N CYS A 62 2.35 -2.28 0.27
CA CYS A 62 3.27 -1.14 0.32
C CYS A 62 4.54 -1.43 -0.48
N LEU A 63 5.20 -2.57 -0.22
CA LEU A 63 6.40 -2.99 -0.94
C LEU A 63 6.14 -3.17 -2.44
N ALA A 64 5.03 -3.81 -2.81
CA ALA A 64 4.64 -4.00 -4.20
C ALA A 64 4.39 -2.66 -4.91
N ALA A 65 3.67 -1.72 -4.28
CA ALA A 65 3.42 -0.39 -4.80
C ALA A 65 4.73 0.42 -4.95
N LEU A 66 5.62 0.34 -3.97
CA LEU A 66 6.94 0.99 -3.99
C LEU A 66 7.81 0.47 -5.14
N LEU A 67 7.99 -0.86 -5.23
CA LEU A 67 8.82 -1.49 -6.25
C LEU A 67 8.28 -1.22 -7.66
N THR A 68 6.97 -1.36 -7.86
CA THR A 68 6.36 -1.08 -9.17
C THR A 68 6.41 0.40 -9.53
N GLY A 69 6.32 1.30 -8.54
CA GLY A 69 6.52 2.75 -8.73
C GLY A 69 7.96 3.09 -9.15
N LEU A 70 8.96 2.48 -8.49
CA LEU A 70 10.37 2.60 -8.86
C LEU A 70 10.62 2.13 -10.28
N VAL A 71 10.15 0.92 -10.62
CA VAL A 71 10.29 0.34 -11.97
C VAL A 71 9.67 1.26 -13.03
N GLN A 72 8.50 1.85 -12.77
CA GLN A 72 7.88 2.80 -13.70
C GLN A 72 8.67 4.11 -13.83
N SER A 73 9.22 4.64 -12.74
CA SER A 73 9.97 5.91 -12.76
C SER A 73 11.36 5.79 -13.42
N LEU A 74 12.02 4.64 -13.29
CA LEU A 74 13.36 4.37 -13.81
C LEU A 74 13.32 3.72 -15.20
N GLY A 75 12.32 2.88 -15.47
CA GLY A 75 12.19 2.13 -16.73
C GLY A 75 11.47 2.86 -17.85
N THR A 76 10.92 4.05 -17.58
CA THR A 76 10.23 4.89 -18.56
C THR A 76 10.89 6.28 -18.63
N SER A 77 10.63 7.02 -19.71
CA SER A 77 11.24 8.34 -19.98
C SER A 77 10.95 9.43 -18.93
N TRP A 78 10.19 9.12 -17.88
CA TRP A 78 9.74 10.05 -16.85
C TRP A 78 10.83 10.44 -15.86
N GLY A 79 11.78 9.54 -15.56
CA GLY A 79 12.96 9.77 -14.74
C GLY A 79 12.67 10.09 -13.26
N LEU A 80 13.20 9.27 -12.34
CA LEU A 80 13.04 9.42 -10.88
C LEU A 80 13.37 10.83 -10.34
N PHE A 81 14.31 11.54 -10.98
CA PHE A 81 14.77 12.87 -10.58
C PHE A 81 14.22 14.02 -11.44
N ARG A 82 13.42 13.73 -12.48
CA ARG A 82 12.90 14.76 -13.39
C ARG A 82 11.55 15.31 -12.94
N HIS A 83 10.79 14.53 -12.16
CA HIS A 83 9.49 14.90 -11.62
C HIS A 83 9.45 14.69 -10.10
N TYR A 84 9.70 15.76 -9.33
CA TYR A 84 9.74 15.79 -7.86
C TYR A 84 8.52 15.11 -7.19
N TRP A 85 7.36 15.12 -7.85
CA TRP A 85 6.14 14.47 -7.35
C TRP A 85 6.28 12.94 -7.17
N VAL A 86 7.10 12.28 -8.00
CA VAL A 86 7.39 10.84 -7.87
C VAL A 86 8.21 10.56 -6.61
N LEU A 87 9.17 11.43 -6.33
CA LEU A 87 10.05 11.35 -5.17
C LEU A 87 9.29 11.60 -3.86
N VAL A 88 8.35 12.56 -3.86
CA VAL A 88 7.44 12.81 -2.73
C VAL A 88 6.55 11.60 -2.44
N LYS A 89 5.95 10.99 -3.47
CA LYS A 89 5.17 9.76 -3.28
C LYS A 89 6.01 8.61 -2.73
N LEU A 90 7.23 8.47 -3.24
CA LEU A 90 8.17 7.45 -2.77
C LEU A 90 8.51 7.63 -1.29
N LEU A 91 8.84 8.86 -0.89
CA LEU A 91 9.13 9.20 0.51
C LEU A 91 7.93 8.96 1.42
N LEU A 92 6.72 9.30 0.98
CA LEU A 92 5.49 9.01 1.73
C LEU A 92 5.27 7.50 1.90
N THR A 93 5.51 6.69 0.86
CA THR A 93 5.40 5.23 0.97
C THR A 93 6.43 4.65 1.93
N VAL A 94 7.67 5.15 1.93
CA VAL A 94 8.71 4.74 2.89
C VAL A 94 8.34 5.14 4.32
N LEU A 95 7.74 6.32 4.54
CA LEU A 95 7.33 6.76 5.88
C LEU A 95 6.14 5.97 6.44
N VAL A 96 5.28 5.44 5.57
CA VAL A 96 4.11 4.63 5.95
C VAL A 96 4.48 3.16 6.19
N THR A 97 5.60 2.71 5.64
CA THR A 97 6.11 1.34 5.83
C THR A 97 6.96 1.26 7.09
#